data_AF-A0A2D5E2W5-F1
#
_entry.id   AF-A0A2D5E2W5-F1
#
_cell.length_a   1.000
_cell.length_b   1.000
_cell.length_c   1.000
_cell.angle_alpha   90.00
_cell.angle_beta   90.00
_cell.angle_gamma   90.00
#
_symmetry.space_group_name_H-M   'P 1'
#
loop_
_entity.id
_entity.type
_entity.pdbx_description
1 polymer ?
#
loop_
_entity_poly.entity_id
_entity_poly.type
_entity_poly.pdbx_seq_one_letter_code
_entity_poly.pdbx_strand_id
1 'polypeptide(L)'
;MASNGNRPVGSASAAETCCFSEGSTGSCPRIGIRGPRTTRGIHPDPTVEPSRMQTMLELDTGTAPLRIADPALQPIAEKVMEGRRLSLDDGGILYGTEDIHAVCRLADLVRRRLHGRLTYFNINRHVNYSNVCALSCSFCAFHRKRGQDGAYEMTLEQVRDAAVAASEAGATELHVVGGLHPWFKFDHYTSMLSTIRDAVPNLHLKAFTAVEIVHLQRISKRGKDGLAGTRSVLQDLKDAGLGSLPGGGAEVFDDRAHDTAWKGKIRGEQWLDVHRAAHELGLNSNATMLYGHVEGRRERLVHMDLLRRQQDHTLAEWAGVQRIATRPEGDGEQDGVLLTGPTDAYPGERLPMPGQAGLSTGYFQTIIPLPFFPDESGLENLPGPTGLENLRTLAVARLMLDNIPHAKAFWIMQTLGMSQLMLDAGADDLDGTVVWYDITHVGGSGTHQETTAADLQHAAVEAGFIPIERDTLYRRVHRDGAKWSIHEGRSEEATLDSAETATG
;
A
#
# COMPACT_ATOMS: atom_id res chain seq x y z
N MET A 1 3.23 62.12 -5.74
CA MET A 1 3.44 62.68 -7.10
C MET A 1 4.30 61.66 -7.86
N ALA A 2 3.64 60.77 -8.60
CA ALA A 2 3.71 60.64 -10.08
C ALA A 2 5.10 60.13 -10.56
N SER A 3 5.25 59.06 -11.36
CA SER A 3 4.41 58.67 -12.51
C SER A 3 4.56 57.20 -12.94
N ASN A 4 3.44 56.70 -13.45
CA ASN A 4 3.15 55.52 -14.28
C ASN A 4 4.20 55.00 -15.28
N GLY A 5 4.12 53.69 -15.55
CA GLY A 5 4.48 53.05 -16.82
C GLY A 5 4.04 51.58 -16.86
N ASN A 6 2.93 51.30 -17.55
CA ASN A 6 2.24 50.01 -17.64
C ASN A 6 2.43 49.38 -19.04
N ARG A 7 2.22 48.05 -19.13
CA ARG A 7 1.95 47.17 -20.30
C ARG A 7 3.13 46.41 -20.95
N PRO A 8 2.87 45.30 -21.68
CA PRO A 8 2.00 44.15 -21.34
C PRO A 8 2.64 42.78 -21.69
N VAL A 9 1.99 41.71 -21.22
CA VAL A 9 2.21 40.31 -21.58
C VAL A 9 1.63 40.03 -22.98
N GLY A 10 2.40 39.33 -23.82
CA GLY A 10 1.99 38.92 -25.18
C GLY A 10 2.13 37.41 -25.37
N SER A 11 1.01 36.78 -25.69
CA SER A 11 0.80 35.38 -26.08
C SER A 11 1.13 35.13 -27.56
N ALA A 12 1.71 33.96 -27.88
CA ALA A 12 1.62 33.24 -29.17
C ALA A 12 2.19 31.82 -28.93
N SER A 13 1.53 30.66 -29.14
CA SER A 13 0.70 30.12 -30.24
C SER A 13 1.46 29.89 -31.57
N ALA A 14 1.16 28.73 -32.18
CA ALA A 14 1.62 28.11 -33.44
C ALA A 14 2.88 27.21 -33.30
N ALA A 15 2.89 25.89 -33.52
CA ALA A 15 2.28 25.00 -34.54
C ALA A 15 2.89 25.14 -35.95
N GLU A 16 3.47 24.02 -36.43
CA GLU A 16 3.76 23.61 -37.83
C GLU A 16 4.72 24.55 -38.63
N THR A 17 5.60 24.14 -39.56
CA THR A 17 5.58 23.11 -40.61
C THR A 17 6.98 22.94 -41.22
N CYS A 18 7.19 21.83 -41.92
CA CYS A 18 8.32 21.40 -42.74
C CYS A 18 8.89 22.33 -43.84
N CYS A 19 10.18 22.08 -44.13
CA CYS A 19 10.84 21.89 -45.44
C CYS A 19 11.55 23.04 -46.20
N PHE A 20 12.69 22.62 -46.79
CA PHE A 20 13.57 23.19 -47.84
C PHE A 20 14.56 24.32 -47.46
N SER A 21 15.87 24.05 -47.54
CA SER A 21 16.63 24.18 -48.80
C SER A 21 18.14 23.93 -48.60
N GLU A 22 18.75 23.33 -49.62
CA GLU A 22 20.16 22.97 -49.78
C GLU A 22 21.10 24.18 -49.97
N GLY A 23 22.39 24.01 -49.65
CA GLY A 23 23.44 24.51 -50.54
C GLY A 23 24.52 25.46 -49.98
N SER A 24 25.73 24.89 -49.85
CA SER A 24 27.06 25.52 -49.98
C SER A 24 27.69 26.21 -48.74
N THR A 25 28.60 25.51 -48.03
CA THR A 25 30.08 25.43 -48.17
C THR A 25 30.82 26.39 -47.25
N GLY A 26 31.16 25.90 -46.05
CA GLY A 26 32.18 26.46 -45.16
C GLY A 26 32.80 25.32 -44.34
N SER A 27 34.11 25.10 -44.52
CA SER A 27 34.86 23.95 -44.03
C SER A 27 34.97 23.86 -42.50
N CYS A 28 34.62 22.70 -41.94
CA CYS A 28 34.86 22.31 -40.54
C CYS A 28 35.72 21.02 -40.54
N PRO A 29 36.73 20.87 -39.66
CA PRO A 29 37.78 19.86 -39.81
C PRO A 29 37.29 18.44 -39.47
N ARG A 30 37.72 17.47 -40.28
CA ARG A 30 37.40 16.04 -40.15
C ARG A 30 38.07 15.43 -38.90
N ILE A 31 37.26 14.90 -37.98
CA ILE A 31 37.66 13.84 -37.06
C ILE A 31 36.78 12.62 -37.39
N GLY A 32 37.42 11.49 -37.68
CA GLY A 32 36.80 10.30 -38.26
C GLY A 32 35.78 9.62 -37.35
N ILE A 33 34.66 9.23 -37.95
CA ILE A 33 33.62 8.39 -37.38
C ILE A 33 34.21 6.99 -37.16
N ARG A 34 34.30 6.56 -35.89
CA ARG A 34 34.49 5.14 -35.52
C ARG A 34 33.12 4.51 -35.30
N GLY A 35 32.83 3.45 -36.04
CA GLY A 35 31.63 2.62 -35.85
C GLY A 35 31.57 1.94 -34.47
N PRO A 36 30.44 1.32 -34.14
CA PRO A 36 30.22 0.69 -32.84
C PRO A 36 31.25 -0.41 -32.59
N ARG A 37 31.91 -0.37 -31.43
CA ARG A 37 32.81 -1.43 -30.98
C ARG A 37 31.97 -2.66 -30.68
N THR A 38 32.34 -3.77 -31.30
CA THR A 38 31.87 -5.11 -30.99
C THR A 38 32.20 -5.44 -29.53
N THR A 39 31.20 -5.88 -28.78
CA THR A 39 31.35 -6.47 -27.45
C THR A 39 32.15 -7.77 -27.59
N ARG A 40 33.35 -7.83 -27.00
CA ARG A 40 34.05 -9.10 -26.81
C ARG A 40 33.26 -9.93 -25.80
N GLY A 41 32.74 -11.07 -26.24
CA GLY A 41 32.16 -12.09 -25.36
C GLY A 41 33.21 -12.58 -24.37
N ILE A 42 32.84 -12.59 -23.09
CA ILE A 42 33.57 -13.27 -22.04
C ILE A 42 33.10 -14.72 -22.09
N HIS A 43 33.93 -15.62 -22.63
CA HIS A 43 33.75 -17.06 -22.44
C HIS A 43 34.44 -17.47 -21.13
N PRO A 44 33.82 -18.32 -20.29
CA PRO A 44 34.48 -18.86 -19.11
C PRO A 44 35.61 -19.82 -19.50
N ASP A 45 36.75 -19.64 -18.84
CA ASP A 45 37.94 -20.50 -18.93
C ASP A 45 37.63 -21.90 -18.37
N PRO A 46 37.82 -22.99 -19.13
CA PRO A 46 37.43 -24.33 -18.72
C PRO A 46 38.47 -25.06 -17.83
N THR A 47 39.45 -24.37 -17.23
CA THR A 47 40.52 -25.05 -16.47
C THR A 47 40.67 -24.63 -14.99
N VAL A 48 39.56 -24.55 -14.26
CA VAL A 48 39.62 -24.51 -12.78
C VAL A 48 39.43 -25.91 -12.23
N GLU A 49 40.49 -26.49 -11.66
CA GLU A 49 40.49 -27.83 -11.08
C GLU A 49 39.49 -27.98 -9.90
N PRO A 50 38.90 -29.18 -9.67
CA PRO A 50 37.80 -29.39 -8.73
C PRO A 50 38.19 -29.36 -7.23
N SER A 51 39.47 -29.15 -6.90
CA SER A 51 40.00 -29.41 -5.55
C SER A 51 39.90 -28.24 -4.56
N ARG A 52 39.43 -27.06 -5.00
CA ARG A 52 39.14 -25.92 -4.09
C ARG A 52 37.68 -25.77 -3.70
N MET A 53 36.80 -26.65 -4.19
CA MET A 53 35.35 -26.59 -3.95
C MET A 53 34.90 -27.37 -2.71
N GLN A 54 35.83 -28.08 -2.04
CA GLN A 54 35.54 -28.93 -0.87
C GLN A 54 35.91 -28.31 0.49
N THR A 55 36.25 -27.02 0.56
CA THR A 55 36.47 -26.31 1.84
C THR A 55 35.55 -25.09 1.99
N MET A 56 34.36 -25.17 1.42
CA MET A 56 33.26 -24.20 1.62
C MET A 56 31.90 -24.89 1.84
N LEU A 57 31.92 -26.16 2.25
CA LEU A 57 30.73 -26.98 2.54
C LEU A 57 30.59 -27.26 4.05
N GLU A 58 30.91 -26.25 4.86
CA GLU A 58 30.43 -26.10 6.23
C GLU A 58 30.01 -24.63 6.39
N LEU A 59 29.04 -24.20 5.58
CA LEU A 59 28.33 -22.95 5.87
C LEU A 59 27.35 -23.25 7.00
N ASP A 60 27.80 -22.90 8.19
CA ASP A 60 27.04 -22.65 9.41
C ASP A 60 25.53 -22.49 9.14
N THR A 61 24.74 -23.43 9.65
CA THR A 61 23.27 -23.37 9.67
C THR A 61 22.74 -22.34 10.68
N GLY A 62 23.63 -21.56 11.31
CA GLY A 62 23.29 -20.41 12.14
C GLY A 62 22.97 -19.17 11.29
N THR A 63 21.74 -18.69 11.39
CA THR A 63 21.44 -17.29 11.07
C THR A 63 22.42 -16.43 11.86
N ALA A 64 23.20 -15.55 11.21
CA ALA A 64 24.14 -14.68 11.91
C ALA A 64 23.41 -13.99 13.10
N PRO A 65 24.00 -14.01 14.31
CA PRO A 65 23.31 -13.54 15.50
C PRO A 65 22.86 -12.08 15.30
N LEU A 66 21.60 -11.81 15.63
CA LEU A 66 21.01 -10.48 15.52
C LEU A 66 21.79 -9.52 16.42
N ARG A 67 22.62 -8.66 15.80
CA ARG A 67 23.40 -7.67 16.54
C ARG A 67 22.46 -6.61 17.08
N ILE A 68 22.44 -6.42 18.40
CA ILE A 68 21.71 -5.32 19.05
C ILE A 68 22.74 -4.46 19.77
N ALA A 69 22.85 -3.20 19.37
CA ALA A 69 23.74 -2.24 20.00
C ALA A 69 23.08 -1.54 21.19
N ASP A 70 21.76 -1.29 21.12
CA ASP A 70 20.99 -0.69 22.22
C ASP A 70 20.42 -1.78 23.15
N PRO A 71 20.90 -1.91 24.40
CA PRO A 71 20.41 -2.91 25.34
C PRO A 71 18.91 -2.79 25.66
N ALA A 72 18.30 -1.62 25.47
CA ALA A 72 16.86 -1.43 25.68
C ALA A 72 16.01 -2.24 24.68
N LEU A 73 16.58 -2.64 23.54
CA LEU A 73 15.93 -3.50 22.55
C LEU A 73 15.99 -4.98 22.90
N GLN A 74 16.83 -5.40 23.84
CA GLN A 74 17.01 -6.82 24.17
C GLN A 74 15.71 -7.49 24.67
N PRO A 75 14.96 -6.92 25.63
CA PRO A 75 13.69 -7.51 26.07
C PRO A 75 12.62 -7.54 24.95
N ILE A 76 12.67 -6.56 24.04
CA ILE A 76 11.75 -6.49 22.90
C ILE A 76 12.11 -7.57 21.87
N ALA A 77 13.41 -7.77 21.60
CA ALA A 77 13.88 -8.85 20.75
C ALA A 77 13.46 -10.22 21.28
N GLU A 78 13.57 -10.46 22.59
CA GLU A 78 13.09 -11.69 23.23
C GLU A 78 11.58 -11.90 23.01
N LYS A 79 10.76 -10.86 23.25
CA LYS A 79 9.31 -10.88 22.95
C LYS A 79 9.05 -11.25 21.49
N VAL A 80 9.72 -10.58 20.55
CA VAL A 80 9.59 -10.85 19.11
C VAL A 80 10.00 -12.29 18.78
N MET A 81 11.10 -12.78 19.34
CA MET A 81 11.59 -14.13 19.10
C MET A 81 10.60 -15.19 19.58
N GLU A 82 9.98 -14.96 20.74
CA GLU A 82 8.97 -15.83 21.36
C GLU A 82 7.57 -15.68 20.74
N GLY A 83 7.36 -14.67 19.90
CA GLY A 83 6.04 -14.38 19.33
C GLY A 83 5.07 -13.76 20.32
N ARG A 84 5.55 -12.95 21.26
CA ARG A 84 4.73 -12.19 22.20
C ARG A 84 4.33 -10.83 21.64
N ARG A 85 3.17 -10.33 22.10
CA ARG A 85 2.63 -9.06 21.66
C ARG A 85 3.47 -7.92 22.26
N LEU A 86 3.71 -6.89 21.46
CA LEU A 86 4.41 -5.70 21.92
C LEU A 86 3.44 -4.68 22.51
N SER A 87 3.83 -4.10 23.64
CA SER A 87 3.09 -3.04 24.32
C SER A 87 3.35 -1.68 23.67
N LEU A 88 2.55 -0.68 24.05
CA LEU A 88 2.77 0.70 23.62
C LEU A 88 4.11 1.25 24.12
N ASP A 89 4.60 0.78 25.26
CA ASP A 89 5.90 1.19 25.81
C ASP A 89 7.07 0.56 25.03
N ASP A 90 6.93 -0.71 24.63
CA ASP A 90 7.89 -1.36 23.72
C ASP A 90 7.97 -0.58 22.40
N GLY A 91 6.81 -0.20 21.84
CA GLY A 91 6.74 0.66 20.66
C GLY A 91 7.41 2.03 20.84
N GLY A 92 7.31 2.60 22.05
CA GLY A 92 8.00 3.84 22.41
C GLY A 92 9.52 3.70 22.35
N ILE A 93 10.06 2.59 22.84
CA ILE A 93 11.50 2.26 22.77
C ILE A 93 11.94 2.05 21.32
N LEU A 94 11.17 1.29 20.53
CA LEU A 94 11.46 1.05 19.10
C LEU A 94 11.50 2.35 18.30
N TYR A 95 10.63 3.31 18.61
CA TYR A 95 10.69 4.63 17.97
C TYR A 95 11.87 5.47 18.48
N GLY A 96 12.19 5.38 19.77
CA GLY A 96 13.17 6.22 20.45
C GLY A 96 14.63 5.84 20.24
N THR A 97 14.92 4.58 19.90
CA THR A 97 16.29 4.09 19.75
C THR A 97 17.04 4.69 18.55
N GLU A 98 18.36 4.85 18.73
CA GLU A 98 19.30 5.17 17.66
C GLU A 98 19.69 3.94 16.84
N ASP A 99 19.52 2.72 17.37
CA ASP A 99 19.82 1.45 16.69
C ASP A 99 18.66 1.04 15.76
N ILE A 100 18.36 1.90 14.79
CA ILE A 100 17.33 1.62 13.78
C ILE A 100 17.57 0.32 13.04
N HIS A 101 18.83 -0.06 12.82
CA HIS A 101 19.15 -1.28 12.09
C HIS A 101 18.74 -2.54 12.88
N ALA A 102 18.82 -2.53 14.21
CA ALA A 102 18.26 -3.62 15.00
C ALA A 102 16.73 -3.67 14.88
N VAL A 103 16.05 -2.52 14.88
CA VAL A 103 14.59 -2.46 14.66
C VAL A 103 14.20 -3.03 13.29
N CYS A 104 14.91 -2.64 12.21
CA CYS A 104 14.68 -3.18 10.87
C CYS A 104 14.93 -4.70 10.82
N ARG A 105 16.01 -5.20 11.44
CA ARG A 105 16.30 -6.65 11.49
C ARG A 105 15.22 -7.43 12.25
N LEU A 106 14.68 -6.89 13.34
CA LEU A 106 13.57 -7.51 14.07
C LEU A 106 12.31 -7.56 13.19
N ALA A 107 12.00 -6.48 12.47
CA ALA A 107 10.87 -6.43 11.56
C ALA A 107 11.02 -7.39 10.36
N ASP A 108 12.23 -7.48 9.78
CA ASP A 108 12.56 -8.43 8.72
C ASP A 108 12.43 -9.88 9.19
N LEU A 109 12.86 -10.19 10.41
CA LEU A 109 12.66 -11.51 11.00
C LEU A 109 11.18 -11.89 11.07
N VAL A 110 10.31 -10.97 11.50
CA VAL A 110 8.86 -11.19 11.47
C VAL A 110 8.34 -11.35 10.03
N ARG A 111 8.76 -10.48 9.11
CA ARG A 111 8.38 -10.55 7.69
C ARG A 111 8.77 -11.89 7.06
N ARG A 112 9.97 -12.41 7.33
CA ARG A 112 10.44 -13.70 6.81
C ARG A 112 9.70 -14.88 7.45
N ARG A 113 9.30 -14.78 8.72
CA ARG A 113 8.41 -15.79 9.33
C ARG A 113 7.05 -15.85 8.65
N LEU A 114 6.50 -14.71 8.27
CA LEU A 114 5.18 -14.64 7.61
C LEU A 114 5.25 -15.04 6.13
N HIS A 115 6.27 -14.57 5.41
CA HIS A 115 6.27 -14.53 3.94
C HIS A 115 7.53 -15.12 3.29
N GLY A 116 8.47 -15.67 4.06
CA GLY A 116 9.75 -16.16 3.54
C GLY A 116 10.49 -15.06 2.78
N ARG A 117 10.80 -15.32 1.49
CA ARG A 117 11.35 -14.33 0.55
C ARG A 117 10.34 -13.81 -0.47
N LEU A 118 9.05 -14.15 -0.32
CA LEU A 118 8.02 -13.68 -1.25
C LEU A 118 7.83 -12.16 -1.07
N THR A 119 7.66 -11.46 -2.19
CA THR A 119 7.32 -10.04 -2.22
C THR A 119 6.19 -9.83 -3.22
N TYR A 120 5.09 -9.28 -2.76
CA TYR A 120 3.87 -9.13 -3.54
C TYR A 120 3.83 -7.83 -4.32
N PHE A 121 3.22 -7.87 -5.49
CA PHE A 121 2.81 -6.70 -6.26
C PHE A 121 1.54 -7.02 -7.05
N ASN A 122 0.83 -6.00 -7.55
CA ASN A 122 -0.29 -6.20 -8.47
C ASN A 122 -0.30 -5.24 -9.66
N ILE A 123 -1.20 -5.49 -10.61
CA ILE A 123 -1.50 -4.58 -11.71
C ILE A 123 -2.85 -3.94 -11.42
N ASN A 124 -2.82 -2.76 -10.81
CA ASN A 124 -4.02 -1.99 -10.47
C ASN A 124 -4.16 -0.76 -11.39
N ARG A 125 -5.37 -0.22 -11.48
CA ARG A 125 -5.66 1.07 -12.12
C ARG A 125 -6.55 1.91 -11.22
N HIS A 126 -6.50 3.22 -11.40
CA HIS A 126 -7.29 4.18 -10.65
C HIS A 126 -8.32 4.84 -11.56
N VAL A 127 -9.54 4.99 -11.05
CA VAL A 127 -10.58 5.84 -11.63
C VAL A 127 -11.00 6.83 -10.55
N ASN A 128 -10.54 8.06 -10.74
CA ASN A 128 -10.94 9.19 -9.93
C ASN A 128 -12.21 9.81 -10.54
N TYR A 129 -13.40 9.30 -10.19
CA TYR A 129 -14.65 9.61 -10.92
C TYR A 129 -15.08 11.09 -10.85
N SER A 130 -14.65 11.82 -9.82
CA SER A 130 -14.80 13.27 -9.72
C SER A 130 -13.85 13.83 -8.68
N ASN A 131 -13.33 15.04 -8.90
CA ASN A 131 -12.58 15.79 -7.92
C ASN A 131 -13.41 16.86 -7.18
N VAL A 132 -14.71 16.95 -7.47
CA VAL A 132 -15.63 17.88 -6.81
C VAL A 132 -15.93 17.38 -5.39
N CYS A 133 -15.59 18.18 -4.38
CA CYS A 133 -15.66 17.76 -2.98
C CYS A 133 -16.31 18.79 -2.05
N ALA A 134 -17.18 18.31 -1.16
CA ALA A 134 -17.77 19.11 -0.10
C ALA A 134 -16.71 19.59 0.93
N LEU A 135 -15.68 18.78 1.20
CA LEU A 135 -14.59 19.11 2.12
C LEU A 135 -13.52 19.98 1.46
N SER A 136 -12.66 20.58 2.30
CA SER A 136 -11.49 21.35 1.92
C SER A 136 -10.35 21.05 2.89
N CYS A 137 -9.79 19.85 2.80
CA CYS A 137 -8.68 19.43 3.65
C CYS A 137 -7.42 20.24 3.31
N SER A 138 -6.66 20.65 4.33
CA SER A 138 -5.49 21.53 4.18
C SER A 138 -4.37 20.94 3.33
N PHE A 139 -4.26 19.61 3.26
CA PHE A 139 -3.22 18.88 2.52
C PHE A 139 -3.71 18.22 1.23
N CYS A 140 -4.98 18.38 0.85
CA CYS A 140 -5.53 17.68 -0.31
C CYS A 140 -5.44 18.55 -1.57
N ALA A 141 -4.46 18.27 -2.43
CA ALA A 141 -4.29 18.94 -3.72
C ALA A 141 -5.35 18.54 -4.77
N PHE A 142 -6.02 17.40 -4.58
CA PHE A 142 -7.03 16.88 -5.50
C PHE A 142 -8.35 17.65 -5.48
N HIS A 143 -8.78 18.15 -4.32
CA HIS A 143 -10.15 18.67 -4.19
C HIS A 143 -10.38 19.95 -5.00
N ARG A 144 -11.57 20.07 -5.60
CA ARG A 144 -12.06 21.30 -6.24
C ARG A 144 -13.49 21.60 -5.80
N LYS A 145 -13.86 22.88 -5.76
CA LYS A 145 -15.28 23.29 -5.69
C LYS A 145 -15.88 23.27 -7.09
N ARG A 146 -17.19 23.08 -7.20
CA ARG A 146 -17.85 23.08 -8.50
C ARG A 146 -17.69 24.43 -9.20
N GLY A 147 -17.30 24.39 -10.47
CA GLY A 147 -17.00 25.59 -11.26
C GLY A 147 -15.63 26.21 -10.97
N GLN A 148 -14.86 25.67 -10.03
CA GLN A 148 -13.43 26.00 -9.90
C GLN A 148 -12.67 25.44 -11.10
N ASP A 149 -11.60 26.13 -11.50
CA ASP A 149 -10.71 25.64 -12.54
C ASP A 149 -10.15 24.25 -12.20
N GLY A 150 -10.12 23.37 -13.20
CA GLY A 150 -9.76 21.96 -13.04
C GLY A 150 -10.82 21.05 -12.37
N ALA A 151 -12.02 21.55 -12.02
CA ALA A 151 -13.09 20.69 -11.53
C ALA A 151 -13.67 19.79 -12.64
N TYR A 152 -13.89 18.51 -12.36
CA TYR A 152 -14.46 17.56 -13.31
C TYR A 152 -15.36 16.50 -12.65
N GLU A 153 -16.26 15.95 -13.46
CA GLU A 153 -17.22 14.89 -13.12
C GLU A 153 -17.27 13.92 -14.31
N MET A 154 -16.90 12.65 -14.12
CA MET A 154 -16.99 11.63 -15.17
C MET A 154 -18.44 11.15 -15.33
N THR A 155 -18.86 10.89 -16.56
CA THR A 155 -20.12 10.16 -16.83
C THR A 155 -19.94 8.67 -16.51
N LEU A 156 -21.04 7.95 -16.28
CA LEU A 156 -20.99 6.49 -16.09
C LEU A 156 -20.39 5.77 -17.31
N GLU A 157 -20.59 6.32 -18.51
CA GLU A 157 -19.97 5.81 -19.73
C GLU A 157 -18.44 6.00 -19.72
N GLN A 158 -17.95 7.18 -19.32
CA GLN A 158 -16.51 7.40 -19.19
C GLN A 158 -15.88 6.48 -18.12
N VAL A 159 -16.60 6.25 -17.01
CA VAL A 159 -16.16 5.31 -15.97
C VAL A 159 -16.11 3.87 -16.51
N ARG A 160 -17.14 3.45 -17.26
CA ARG A 160 -17.19 2.15 -17.93
C ARG A 160 -15.99 1.97 -18.87
N ASP A 161 -15.75 2.94 -19.75
CA ASP A 161 -14.71 2.86 -20.77
C ASP A 161 -13.31 2.82 -20.13
N ALA A 162 -13.10 3.58 -19.05
CA ALA A 162 -11.86 3.51 -18.27
C ALA A 162 -11.65 2.12 -17.63
N ALA A 163 -12.72 1.51 -17.12
CA ALA A 163 -12.65 0.17 -16.54
C ALA A 163 -12.40 -0.93 -17.60
N VAL A 164 -13.01 -0.81 -18.78
CA VAL A 164 -12.75 -1.68 -19.93
C VAL A 164 -11.28 -1.59 -20.34
N ALA A 165 -10.77 -0.36 -20.52
CA ALA A 165 -9.36 -0.14 -20.87
C ALA A 165 -8.41 -0.71 -19.81
N ALA A 166 -8.74 -0.58 -18.52
CA ALA A 166 -7.97 -1.17 -17.44
C ALA A 166 -7.95 -2.71 -17.52
N SER A 167 -9.11 -3.34 -17.76
CA SER A 167 -9.22 -4.79 -17.91
C SER A 167 -8.46 -5.30 -19.15
N GLU A 168 -8.54 -4.59 -20.29
CA GLU A 168 -7.83 -4.93 -21.52
C GLU A 168 -6.31 -4.80 -21.36
N ALA A 169 -5.85 -3.85 -20.54
CA ALA A 169 -4.45 -3.71 -20.13
C ALA A 169 -4.02 -4.78 -19.10
N GLY A 170 -4.92 -5.69 -18.71
CA GLY A 170 -4.65 -6.80 -17.83
C GLY A 170 -4.67 -6.45 -16.34
N ALA A 171 -5.33 -5.37 -15.92
CA ALA A 171 -5.50 -5.06 -14.51
C ALA A 171 -6.25 -6.19 -13.77
N THR A 172 -5.84 -6.45 -12.53
CA THR A 172 -6.51 -7.39 -11.60
C THR A 172 -7.41 -6.65 -10.62
N GLU A 173 -7.26 -5.33 -10.54
CA GLU A 173 -7.92 -4.46 -9.57
C GLU A 173 -8.18 -3.06 -10.15
N LEU A 174 -9.36 -2.51 -9.86
CA LEU A 174 -9.71 -1.11 -10.12
C LEU A 174 -9.99 -0.38 -8.81
N HIS A 175 -9.23 0.68 -8.54
CA HIS A 175 -9.45 1.61 -7.43
C HIS A 175 -10.41 2.70 -7.87
N VAL A 176 -11.58 2.79 -7.24
CA VAL A 176 -12.60 3.80 -7.58
C VAL A 176 -12.82 4.71 -6.38
N VAL A 177 -12.31 5.94 -6.46
CA VAL A 177 -12.37 6.94 -5.39
C VAL A 177 -12.66 8.33 -5.96
N GLY A 178 -13.16 9.24 -5.15
CA GLY A 178 -13.44 10.60 -5.62
C GLY A 178 -13.70 11.57 -4.49
N GLY A 179 -14.06 12.80 -4.86
CA GLY A 179 -14.51 13.81 -3.91
C GLY A 179 -15.85 13.44 -3.27
N LEU A 180 -16.11 13.99 -2.08
CA LEU A 180 -17.42 13.88 -1.43
C LEU A 180 -18.43 14.76 -2.18
N HIS A 181 -18.95 14.22 -3.29
CA HIS A 181 -19.76 14.97 -4.24
C HIS A 181 -21.08 15.41 -3.59
N PRO A 182 -21.39 16.72 -3.52
CA PRO A 182 -22.54 17.19 -2.75
C PRO A 182 -23.88 17.05 -3.48
N TRP A 183 -23.88 16.74 -4.79
CA TRP A 183 -25.11 16.61 -5.60
C TRP A 183 -25.38 15.22 -6.14
N PHE A 184 -24.41 14.30 -6.07
CA PHE A 184 -24.68 12.92 -6.49
C PHE A 184 -25.56 12.27 -5.44
N LYS A 185 -26.60 11.60 -5.92
CA LYS A 185 -27.47 10.77 -5.09
C LYS A 185 -26.83 9.41 -4.87
N PHE A 186 -27.26 8.70 -3.85
CA PHE A 186 -26.70 7.39 -3.51
C PHE A 186 -26.79 6.37 -4.67
N ASP A 187 -27.88 6.40 -5.44
CA ASP A 187 -28.10 5.54 -6.61
C ASP A 187 -27.09 5.75 -7.75
N HIS A 188 -26.47 6.93 -7.85
CA HIS A 188 -25.38 7.17 -8.77
C HIS A 188 -24.19 6.23 -8.51
N TYR A 189 -23.86 6.01 -7.22
CA TYR A 189 -22.71 5.20 -6.81
C TYR A 189 -22.96 3.70 -7.00
N THR A 190 -24.16 3.22 -6.69
CA THR A 190 -24.53 1.82 -6.99
C THR A 190 -24.61 1.59 -8.50
N SER A 191 -25.17 2.54 -9.27
CA SER A 191 -25.19 2.46 -10.73
C SER A 191 -23.78 2.45 -11.34
N MET A 192 -22.85 3.20 -10.74
CA MET A 192 -21.45 3.22 -11.16
C MET A 192 -20.78 1.86 -10.96
N LEU A 193 -20.89 1.27 -9.77
CA LEU A 193 -20.33 -0.05 -9.49
C LEU A 193 -20.95 -1.12 -10.39
N SER A 194 -22.27 -1.13 -10.57
CA SER A 194 -22.94 -2.12 -11.41
C SER A 194 -22.54 -1.97 -12.87
N THR A 195 -22.42 -0.73 -13.37
CA THR A 195 -21.96 -0.45 -14.75
C THR A 195 -20.57 -1.03 -14.99
N ILE A 196 -19.65 -0.87 -14.03
CA ILE A 196 -18.30 -1.43 -14.15
C ILE A 196 -18.35 -2.96 -14.11
N ARG A 197 -19.01 -3.53 -13.08
CA ARG A 197 -19.09 -4.99 -12.90
C ARG A 197 -19.70 -5.68 -14.12
N ASP A 198 -20.76 -5.12 -14.69
CA ASP A 198 -21.44 -5.71 -15.84
C ASP A 198 -20.58 -5.63 -17.12
N ALA A 199 -19.72 -4.61 -17.24
CA ALA A 199 -18.80 -4.47 -18.37
C ALA A 199 -17.54 -5.34 -18.23
N VAL A 200 -17.00 -5.49 -17.02
CA VAL A 200 -15.73 -6.19 -16.73
C VAL A 200 -15.84 -7.06 -15.46
N PRO A 201 -16.59 -8.18 -15.49
CA PRO A 201 -16.96 -8.94 -14.29
C PRO A 201 -15.79 -9.60 -13.54
N ASN A 202 -14.64 -9.78 -14.21
CA ASN A 202 -13.45 -10.37 -13.61
C ASN A 202 -12.56 -9.34 -12.90
N LEU A 203 -12.82 -8.04 -13.08
CA LEU A 203 -12.01 -6.97 -12.48
C LEU A 203 -12.50 -6.68 -11.06
N HIS A 204 -11.62 -6.86 -10.07
CA HIS A 204 -11.99 -6.62 -8.67
C HIS A 204 -12.15 -5.13 -8.39
N LEU A 205 -13.29 -4.73 -7.82
CA LEU A 205 -13.57 -3.33 -7.47
C LEU A 205 -13.17 -3.04 -6.03
N LYS A 206 -12.09 -2.25 -5.87
CA LYS A 206 -11.71 -1.66 -4.59
C LYS A 206 -12.17 -0.20 -4.59
N ALA A 207 -13.26 0.11 -3.90
CA ALA A 207 -13.87 1.43 -4.02
C ALA A 207 -14.25 2.02 -2.68
N PHE A 208 -14.27 3.35 -2.64
CA PHE A 208 -14.74 4.21 -1.56
C PHE A 208 -14.00 4.05 -0.23
N THR A 209 -13.32 5.10 0.19
CA THR A 209 -12.73 5.20 1.54
C THR A 209 -13.82 5.23 2.61
N ALA A 210 -13.47 4.98 3.88
CA ALA A 210 -14.43 5.10 4.98
C ALA A 210 -15.08 6.50 5.08
N VAL A 211 -14.34 7.54 4.67
CA VAL A 211 -14.83 8.92 4.57
C VAL A 211 -15.95 9.04 3.55
N GLU A 212 -15.79 8.40 2.39
CA GLU A 212 -16.83 8.33 1.36
C GLU A 212 -18.03 7.53 1.86
N ILE A 213 -17.82 6.37 2.49
CA ILE A 213 -18.93 5.55 3.03
C ILE A 213 -19.80 6.34 4.02
N VAL A 214 -19.21 7.13 4.91
CA VAL A 214 -19.96 8.00 5.83
C VAL A 214 -20.75 9.08 5.08
N HIS A 215 -20.17 9.68 4.04
CA HIS A 215 -20.91 10.61 3.18
C HIS A 215 -22.07 9.92 2.45
N LEU A 216 -21.83 8.72 1.89
CA LEU A 216 -22.83 7.90 1.22
C LEU A 216 -23.99 7.53 2.17
N GLN A 217 -23.69 7.20 3.42
CA GLN A 217 -24.68 7.00 4.46
C GLN A 217 -25.52 8.24 4.75
N ARG A 218 -24.90 9.43 4.73
CA ARG A 218 -25.62 10.68 4.92
C ARG A 218 -26.58 10.94 3.75
N ILE A 219 -26.12 10.82 2.51
CA ILE A 219 -26.93 11.14 1.32
C ILE A 219 -27.98 10.07 1.01
N SER A 220 -27.81 8.83 1.48
CA SER A 220 -28.83 7.78 1.45
C SER A 220 -29.93 7.96 2.51
N LYS A 221 -29.81 9.00 3.36
CA LYS A 221 -30.70 9.31 4.49
C LYS A 221 -30.66 8.28 5.64
N ARG A 222 -29.60 7.45 5.70
CA ARG A 222 -29.39 6.42 6.74
C ARG A 222 -28.39 6.84 7.83
N GLY A 223 -27.98 8.11 7.85
CA GLY A 223 -26.99 8.63 8.80
C GLY A 223 -27.44 8.59 10.27
N LYS A 224 -28.76 8.58 10.53
CA LYS A 224 -29.31 8.48 11.89
C LYS A 224 -29.28 7.06 12.45
N ASP A 225 -29.03 6.06 11.60
CA ASP A 225 -29.10 4.65 11.96
C ASP A 225 -27.74 4.10 12.45
N GLY A 226 -26.73 4.97 12.60
CA GLY A 226 -25.40 4.61 13.08
C GLY A 226 -24.79 3.44 12.31
N LEU A 227 -24.21 2.48 13.03
CA LEU A 227 -23.58 1.29 12.44
C LEU A 227 -24.54 0.47 11.54
N ALA A 228 -25.82 0.38 11.90
CA ALA A 228 -26.81 -0.34 11.07
C ALA A 228 -27.03 0.34 9.72
N GLY A 229 -27.03 1.68 9.70
CA GLY A 229 -27.09 2.46 8.45
C GLY A 229 -25.84 2.25 7.59
N THR A 230 -24.66 2.26 8.21
CA THR A 230 -23.38 1.96 7.54
C THR A 230 -23.41 0.57 6.91
N ARG A 231 -23.83 -0.46 7.67
CA ARG A 231 -23.95 -1.83 7.17
C ARG A 231 -24.94 -1.93 6.00
N SER A 232 -26.09 -1.29 6.07
CA SER A 232 -27.07 -1.27 4.97
C SER A 232 -26.52 -0.59 3.71
N VAL A 233 -25.77 0.51 3.84
CA VAL A 233 -25.12 1.18 2.71
C VAL A 233 -24.07 0.28 2.07
N LEU A 234 -23.22 -0.35 2.88
CA LEU A 234 -22.20 -1.27 2.39
C LEU A 234 -22.81 -2.49 1.72
N GLN A 235 -23.94 -3.01 2.24
CA GLN A 235 -24.67 -4.10 1.60
C GLN A 235 -25.16 -3.70 0.20
N ASP A 236 -25.81 -2.54 0.06
CA ASP A 236 -26.26 -2.05 -1.26
C ASP A 236 -25.08 -1.88 -2.24
N LEU A 237 -23.93 -1.40 -1.76
CA LEU A 237 -22.71 -1.26 -2.59
C LEU A 237 -22.10 -2.61 -2.96
N LYS A 238 -22.10 -3.58 -2.03
CA LYS A 238 -21.65 -4.96 -2.27
C LYS A 238 -22.52 -5.62 -3.33
N ASP A 239 -23.84 -5.50 -3.21
CA ASP A 239 -24.80 -6.02 -4.20
C ASP A 239 -24.63 -5.34 -5.57
N ALA A 240 -24.15 -4.10 -5.60
CA ALA A 240 -23.80 -3.38 -6.82
C ALA A 240 -22.43 -3.77 -7.41
N GLY A 241 -21.60 -4.52 -6.69
CA GLY A 241 -20.30 -5.03 -7.19
C GLY A 241 -19.07 -4.58 -6.42
N LEU A 242 -19.22 -3.90 -5.27
CA LEU A 242 -18.09 -3.58 -4.38
C LEU A 242 -17.42 -4.87 -3.90
N GLY A 243 -16.12 -5.02 -4.14
CA GLY A 243 -15.33 -6.19 -3.74
C GLY A 243 -14.49 -5.99 -2.48
N SER A 244 -14.00 -4.77 -2.22
CA SER A 244 -13.20 -4.44 -1.03
C SER A 244 -13.12 -2.93 -0.81
N LEU A 245 -12.67 -2.49 0.37
CA LEU A 245 -12.42 -1.08 0.65
C LEU A 245 -10.91 -0.75 0.62
N PRO A 246 -10.51 0.41 0.07
CA PRO A 246 -9.17 0.96 0.32
C PRO A 246 -9.03 1.40 1.78
N GLY A 247 -7.80 1.62 2.24
CA GLY A 247 -7.52 2.02 3.63
C GLY A 247 -7.47 3.52 3.88
N GLY A 248 -7.72 4.34 2.85
CA GLY A 248 -7.54 5.79 2.91
C GLY A 248 -8.45 6.49 3.92
N GLY A 249 -8.02 7.67 4.37
CA GLY A 249 -8.82 8.57 5.20
C GLY A 249 -8.74 8.34 6.70
N ALA A 250 -7.91 7.41 7.16
CA ALA A 250 -7.64 7.17 8.57
C ALA A 250 -6.73 8.24 9.18
N GLU A 251 -5.74 8.70 8.40
CA GLU A 251 -4.65 9.60 8.82
C GLU A 251 -3.98 9.11 10.11
N VAL A 252 -4.20 9.80 11.22
CA VAL A 252 -3.91 9.34 12.59
C VAL A 252 -5.18 9.59 13.39
N PHE A 253 -5.57 8.67 14.28
CA PHE A 253 -6.85 8.77 14.98
C PHE A 253 -6.88 9.80 16.12
N ASP A 254 -5.75 10.39 16.44
CA ASP A 254 -5.62 11.36 17.52
C ASP A 254 -6.41 12.66 17.27
N ASP A 255 -7.19 13.08 18.27
CA ASP A 255 -8.08 14.23 18.16
C ASP A 255 -7.32 15.56 18.03
N ARG A 256 -6.15 15.70 18.66
CA ARG A 256 -5.33 16.91 18.55
C ARG A 256 -4.79 17.05 17.13
N ALA A 257 -4.23 15.98 16.57
CA ALA A 257 -3.75 15.97 15.18
C ALA A 257 -4.90 16.26 14.20
N HIS A 258 -6.07 15.63 14.42
CA HIS A 258 -7.28 15.86 13.62
C HIS A 258 -7.72 17.33 13.62
N ASP A 259 -7.90 17.91 14.81
CA ASP A 259 -8.36 19.30 14.97
C ASP A 259 -7.37 20.31 14.37
N THR A 260 -6.08 19.94 14.34
CA THR A 260 -5.01 20.78 13.78
C THR A 260 -4.99 20.74 12.25
N ALA A 261 -5.13 19.57 11.63
CA ALA A 261 -4.77 19.39 10.23
C ALA A 261 -5.96 19.04 9.28
N TRP A 262 -7.05 18.43 9.75
CA TRP A 262 -8.21 18.06 8.89
C TRP A 262 -9.56 18.20 9.58
N LYS A 263 -9.78 19.35 10.20
CA LYS A 263 -11.04 19.71 10.84
C LYS A 263 -12.25 19.47 9.93
N GLY A 264 -13.23 18.72 10.43
CA GLY A 264 -14.48 18.42 9.73
C GLY A 264 -14.50 17.07 8.98
N LYS A 265 -13.38 16.36 8.90
CA LYS A 265 -13.35 14.94 8.49
C LYS A 265 -13.91 14.05 9.60
N ILE A 266 -14.26 12.81 9.27
CA ILE A 266 -14.66 11.79 10.25
C ILE A 266 -13.55 11.53 11.28
N ARG A 267 -13.91 11.12 12.50
CA ARG A 267 -12.95 10.73 13.56
C ARG A 267 -12.66 9.23 13.51
N GLY A 268 -11.67 8.79 14.29
CA GLY A 268 -11.18 7.41 14.28
C GLY A 268 -12.24 6.35 14.59
N GLU A 269 -13.12 6.60 15.56
CA GLU A 269 -14.22 5.67 15.90
C GLU A 269 -15.14 5.41 14.70
N GLN A 270 -15.57 6.47 14.02
CA GLN A 270 -16.44 6.34 12.85
C GLN A 270 -15.72 5.67 11.67
N TRP A 271 -14.41 5.89 11.51
CA TRP A 271 -13.61 5.18 10.52
C TRP A 271 -13.57 3.67 10.82
N LEU A 272 -13.30 3.31 12.08
CA LEU A 272 -13.27 1.91 12.53
C LEU A 272 -14.65 1.24 12.39
N ASP A 273 -15.75 1.94 12.65
CA ASP A 273 -17.11 1.42 12.48
C ASP A 273 -17.42 1.05 11.03
N VAL A 274 -16.95 1.84 10.06
CA VAL A 274 -17.09 1.49 8.63
C VAL A 274 -16.37 0.20 8.32
N HIS A 275 -15.11 0.06 8.75
CA HIS A 275 -14.33 -1.14 8.48
C HIS A 275 -14.89 -2.35 9.24
N ARG A 276 -15.36 -2.18 10.49
CA ARG A 276 -16.10 -3.21 11.23
C ARG A 276 -17.31 -3.71 10.45
N ALA A 277 -18.16 -2.80 9.97
CA ALA A 277 -19.34 -3.16 9.19
C ALA A 277 -18.98 -3.83 7.86
N ALA A 278 -17.90 -3.39 7.19
CA ALA A 278 -17.41 -4.03 5.96
C ALA A 278 -16.94 -5.46 6.23
N HIS A 279 -16.15 -5.67 7.28
CA HIS A 279 -15.63 -6.96 7.70
C HIS A 279 -16.76 -7.93 8.09
N GLU A 280 -17.77 -7.48 8.84
CA GLU A 280 -18.94 -8.31 9.16
C GLU A 280 -19.75 -8.71 7.92
N LEU A 281 -19.66 -7.96 6.84
CA LEU A 281 -20.25 -8.29 5.54
C LEU A 281 -19.31 -9.15 4.67
N GLY A 282 -18.15 -9.57 5.16
CA GLY A 282 -17.19 -10.36 4.39
C GLY A 282 -16.34 -9.57 3.40
N LEU A 283 -16.36 -8.22 3.46
CA LEU A 283 -15.53 -7.37 2.60
C LEU A 283 -14.18 -7.15 3.25
N ASN A 284 -13.10 -7.46 2.54
CA ASN A 284 -11.75 -7.11 3.00
C ASN A 284 -11.47 -5.62 2.84
N SER A 285 -10.50 -5.13 3.61
CA SER A 285 -10.02 -3.77 3.47
C SER A 285 -8.54 -3.63 3.79
N ASN A 286 -7.96 -2.47 3.49
CA ASN A 286 -6.65 -2.07 4.00
C ASN A 286 -6.80 -1.04 5.12
N ALA A 287 -5.71 -0.74 5.81
CA ALA A 287 -5.59 0.38 6.74
C ALA A 287 -4.41 1.27 6.33
N THR A 288 -4.54 2.58 6.50
CA THR A 288 -3.46 3.54 6.24
C THR A 288 -3.11 4.29 7.51
N MET A 289 -1.89 4.80 7.59
CA MET A 289 -1.49 5.74 8.65
C MET A 289 -0.64 6.85 8.03
N LEU A 290 -1.14 8.10 8.01
CA LEU A 290 -0.37 9.25 7.55
C LEU A 290 0.60 9.68 8.66
N TYR A 291 1.90 9.81 8.37
CA TYR A 291 2.90 10.13 9.39
C TYR A 291 3.92 11.18 8.93
N GLY A 292 4.59 11.80 9.90
CA GLY A 292 5.61 12.82 9.68
C GLY A 292 5.04 14.24 9.57
N HIS A 293 3.85 14.50 10.11
CA HIS A 293 3.20 15.82 10.12
C HIS A 293 3.12 16.37 11.55
N VAL A 294 1.91 16.66 12.05
CA VAL A 294 1.67 17.29 13.35
C VAL A 294 1.53 16.27 14.49
N GLU A 295 1.44 14.98 14.18
CA GLU A 295 1.33 13.89 15.14
C GLU A 295 2.68 13.58 15.81
N GLY A 296 2.64 13.08 17.04
CA GLY A 296 3.79 12.46 17.68
C GLY A 296 3.83 10.94 17.44
N ARG A 297 4.98 10.34 17.78
CA ARG A 297 5.18 8.88 17.70
C ARG A 297 4.22 8.11 18.62
N ARG A 298 3.82 8.69 19.75
CA ARG A 298 2.85 8.07 20.67
C ARG A 298 1.49 7.93 20.01
N GLU A 299 1.03 8.95 19.29
CA GLU A 299 -0.23 8.94 18.56
C GLU A 299 -0.22 7.88 17.44
N ARG A 300 0.91 7.68 16.76
CA ARG A 300 1.08 6.58 15.78
C ARG A 300 0.90 5.21 16.43
N LEU A 301 1.49 5.00 17.61
CA LEU A 301 1.36 3.73 18.34
C LEU A 301 -0.08 3.48 18.80
N VAL A 302 -0.79 4.51 19.27
CA VAL A 302 -2.21 4.41 19.61
C VAL A 302 -3.05 4.06 18.38
N HIS A 303 -2.76 4.69 17.23
CA HIS A 303 -3.43 4.36 15.96
C HIS A 303 -3.24 2.88 15.59
N MET A 304 -2.00 2.36 15.64
CA MET A 304 -1.71 0.95 15.38
C MET A 304 -2.45 0.02 16.35
N ASP A 305 -2.47 0.35 17.65
CA ASP A 305 -3.15 -0.47 18.65
C ASP A 305 -4.67 -0.52 18.44
N LEU A 306 -5.28 0.57 18.02
CA LEU A 306 -6.71 0.60 17.65
C LEU A 306 -7.02 -0.29 16.43
N LEU A 307 -6.16 -0.26 15.41
CA LEU A 307 -6.28 -1.17 14.25
C LEU A 307 -6.10 -2.63 14.68
N ARG A 308 -5.11 -2.91 15.53
CA ARG A 308 -4.81 -4.24 16.06
C ARG A 308 -6.00 -4.81 16.84
N ARG A 309 -6.60 -4.05 17.75
CA ARG A 309 -7.77 -4.50 18.52
C ARG A 309 -9.00 -4.77 17.63
N GLN A 310 -9.20 -3.95 16.60
CA GLN A 310 -10.27 -4.18 15.63
C GLN A 310 -10.06 -5.50 14.88
N GLN A 311 -8.83 -5.77 14.47
CA GLN A 311 -8.46 -6.98 13.76
C GLN A 311 -8.54 -8.24 14.64
N ASP A 312 -8.24 -8.14 15.93
CA ASP A 312 -8.43 -9.23 16.89
C ASP A 312 -9.89 -9.70 16.88
N HIS A 313 -10.83 -8.76 16.94
CA HIS A 313 -12.26 -9.05 16.86
C HIS A 313 -12.63 -9.74 15.55
N THR A 314 -12.08 -9.31 14.41
CA THR A 314 -12.46 -9.86 13.11
C THR A 314 -11.89 -11.25 12.86
N LEU A 315 -10.70 -11.56 13.38
CA LEU A 315 -10.03 -12.84 13.17
C LEU A 315 -10.27 -13.88 14.27
N ALA A 316 -10.97 -13.55 15.36
CA ALA A 316 -11.13 -14.42 16.53
C ALA A 316 -11.67 -15.83 16.20
N GLU A 317 -12.74 -15.92 15.41
CA GLU A 317 -13.35 -17.20 15.02
C GLU A 317 -12.36 -18.06 14.21
N TRP A 318 -11.76 -17.46 13.17
CA TRP A 318 -10.78 -18.11 12.33
C TRP A 318 -9.56 -18.57 13.13
N ALA A 319 -9.02 -17.72 14.00
CA ALA A 319 -7.88 -18.05 14.86
C ALA A 319 -8.18 -19.25 15.77
N GLY A 320 -9.41 -19.32 16.32
CA GLY A 320 -9.88 -20.49 17.08
C GLY A 320 -9.88 -21.78 16.26
N VAL A 321 -10.34 -21.72 15.01
CA VAL A 321 -10.32 -22.87 14.08
C VAL A 321 -8.88 -23.30 13.74
N GLN A 322 -7.98 -22.33 13.51
CA GLN A 322 -6.57 -22.60 13.21
C GLN A 322 -5.75 -22.99 14.46
N ARG A 323 -6.35 -22.96 15.65
CA ARG A 323 -5.69 -23.17 16.95
C ARG A 323 -4.52 -22.21 17.16
N ILE A 324 -4.65 -20.99 16.65
CA ILE A 324 -3.72 -19.91 16.94
C ILE A 324 -3.96 -19.50 18.38
N ALA A 325 -2.90 -19.52 19.19
CA ALA A 325 -3.01 -19.21 20.60
C ALA A 325 -3.40 -17.74 20.77
N THR A 326 -4.63 -17.51 21.23
CA THR A 326 -5.07 -16.21 21.76
C THR A 326 -4.63 -16.15 23.21
N ARG A 327 -3.33 -15.96 23.47
CA ARG A 327 -2.82 -15.99 24.84
C ARG A 327 -3.23 -14.71 25.56
N PRO A 328 -3.74 -14.79 26.80
CA PRO A 328 -3.66 -13.67 27.72
C PRO A 328 -2.18 -13.49 28.11
N GLU A 329 -1.69 -12.26 28.10
CA GLU A 329 -0.55 -11.90 28.93
C GLU A 329 -1.04 -11.74 30.38
N GLY A 330 -0.16 -11.90 31.36
CA GLY A 330 -0.51 -11.93 32.79
C GLY A 330 -1.43 -10.79 33.26
N ASP A 331 -2.13 -11.05 34.37
CA ASP A 331 -2.96 -10.15 35.19
C ASP A 331 -3.53 -8.89 34.49
N GLY A 332 -4.29 -9.07 33.41
CA GLY A 332 -5.22 -8.02 32.93
C GLY A 332 -5.23 -7.67 31.44
N GLU A 333 -4.46 -8.34 30.57
CA GLU A 333 -4.48 -8.06 29.12
C GLU A 333 -5.49 -8.91 28.33
N GLN A 334 -6.10 -8.32 27.28
CA GLN A 334 -7.14 -8.93 26.45
C GLN A 334 -6.57 -9.98 25.49
N ASP A 335 -7.30 -11.08 25.30
CA ASP A 335 -7.03 -12.08 24.26
C ASP A 335 -6.86 -11.41 22.89
N GLY A 336 -5.74 -11.67 22.22
CA GLY A 336 -5.44 -11.17 20.87
C GLY A 336 -5.10 -12.30 19.91
N VAL A 337 -5.28 -12.09 18.61
CA VAL A 337 -4.80 -12.99 17.56
C VAL A 337 -3.35 -12.61 17.26
N LEU A 338 -2.41 -13.56 17.25
CA LEU A 338 -1.00 -13.29 16.94
C LEU A 338 -0.55 -14.13 15.75
N LEU A 339 -0.04 -13.51 14.69
CA LEU A 339 0.43 -14.19 13.47
C LEU A 339 1.97 -14.30 13.39
N THR A 340 2.68 -13.50 14.19
CA THR A 340 4.12 -13.22 14.05
C THR A 340 5.05 -14.16 14.83
N GLY A 341 4.48 -15.13 15.54
CA GLY A 341 5.23 -16.08 16.36
C GLY A 341 6.06 -17.09 15.58
N PRO A 342 6.83 -17.94 16.29
CA PRO A 342 7.62 -19.00 15.66
C PRO A 342 6.72 -20.08 15.01
N THR A 343 7.26 -20.78 13.99
CA THR A 343 6.51 -21.70 13.11
C THR A 343 5.80 -22.83 13.85
N ASP A 344 6.40 -23.34 14.92
CA ASP A 344 5.85 -24.38 15.78
C ASP A 344 4.59 -23.95 16.57
N ALA A 345 4.30 -22.65 16.68
CA ALA A 345 3.10 -22.14 17.32
C ALA A 345 1.82 -22.21 16.44
N TYR A 346 1.93 -22.64 15.17
CA TYR A 346 0.85 -22.59 14.19
C TYR A 346 0.60 -23.99 13.59
N PRO A 347 -0.21 -24.84 14.25
CA PRO A 347 -0.54 -26.17 13.74
C PRO A 347 -1.52 -26.15 12.56
N GLY A 348 -2.20 -25.01 12.33
CA GLY A 348 -3.09 -24.75 11.19
C GLY A 348 -2.52 -23.69 10.25
N GLU A 349 -3.39 -23.05 9.46
CA GLU A 349 -3.00 -21.94 8.58
C GLU A 349 -2.61 -20.71 9.40
N ARG A 350 -1.44 -20.13 9.09
CA ARG A 350 -0.95 -18.93 9.79
C ARG A 350 -1.52 -17.63 9.22
N LEU A 351 -1.81 -17.57 7.92
CA LEU A 351 -2.28 -16.35 7.27
C LEU A 351 -3.75 -16.51 6.86
N PRO A 352 -4.62 -15.53 7.19
CA PRO A 352 -6.00 -15.54 6.76
C PRO A 352 -6.07 -15.35 5.25
N MET A 353 -6.79 -16.26 4.58
CA MET A 353 -7.05 -16.22 3.13
C MET A 353 -8.54 -16.49 2.87
N PRO A 354 -9.17 -15.82 1.88
CA PRO A 354 -10.58 -16.03 1.56
C PRO A 354 -10.91 -17.51 1.33
N GLY A 355 -12.05 -17.94 1.88
CA GLY A 355 -12.53 -19.33 1.75
C GLY A 355 -11.97 -20.31 2.78
N GLN A 356 -11.05 -19.89 3.67
CA GLN A 356 -10.60 -20.72 4.79
C GLN A 356 -11.72 -20.98 5.81
N ALA A 357 -11.69 -22.16 6.43
CA ALA A 357 -12.62 -22.52 7.49
C ALA A 357 -12.50 -21.55 8.68
N GLY A 358 -13.65 -21.08 9.19
CA GLY A 358 -13.72 -20.12 10.29
C GLY A 358 -13.51 -18.66 9.89
N LEU A 359 -13.14 -18.37 8.63
CA LEU A 359 -13.01 -16.99 8.13
C LEU A 359 -14.31 -16.54 7.45
N SER A 360 -15.31 -16.24 8.28
CA SER A 360 -16.64 -15.75 7.86
C SER A 360 -16.67 -14.23 7.63
N THR A 361 -15.70 -13.52 8.18
CA THR A 361 -15.53 -12.07 8.12
C THR A 361 -14.49 -11.67 7.06
N GLY A 362 -14.58 -10.42 6.61
CA GLY A 362 -13.45 -9.72 6.02
C GLY A 362 -12.48 -9.25 7.10
N TYR A 363 -11.31 -8.77 6.70
CA TYR A 363 -10.27 -8.34 7.63
C TYR A 363 -9.40 -7.23 7.01
N PHE A 364 -8.59 -6.59 7.85
CA PHE A 364 -7.50 -5.77 7.35
C PHE A 364 -6.42 -6.66 6.76
N GLN A 365 -6.23 -6.58 5.44
CA GLN A 365 -5.18 -7.35 4.77
C GLN A 365 -3.81 -6.71 5.00
N THR A 366 -3.78 -5.37 4.97
CA THR A 366 -2.53 -4.63 4.83
C THR A 366 -2.52 -3.34 5.61
N ILE A 367 -1.41 -3.05 6.27
CA ILE A 367 -1.07 -1.71 6.75
C ILE A 367 -0.24 -0.97 5.70
N ILE A 368 -0.59 0.30 5.47
CA ILE A 368 0.07 1.17 4.50
C ILE A 368 0.47 2.47 5.22
N PRO A 369 1.68 2.55 5.80
CA PRO A 369 2.21 3.80 6.32
C PRO A 369 2.45 4.79 5.16
N LEU A 370 1.84 5.97 5.22
CA LEU A 370 1.94 7.00 4.19
C LEU A 370 2.76 8.17 4.74
N PRO A 371 3.95 8.47 4.22
CA PRO A 371 4.69 9.65 4.65
C PRO A 371 3.97 10.93 4.19
N PHE A 372 4.01 11.95 5.04
CA PHE A 372 3.46 13.27 4.73
C PHE A 372 4.37 14.03 3.76
N PHE A 373 3.76 14.67 2.77
CA PHE A 373 4.42 15.58 1.84
C PHE A 373 4.06 17.02 2.17
N PRO A 374 5.04 17.84 2.61
CA PRO A 374 4.79 19.24 2.93
C PRO A 374 4.45 20.10 1.70
N ASP A 375 5.07 19.82 0.55
CA ASP A 375 5.02 20.69 -0.63
C ASP A 375 3.59 21.00 -1.09
N GLU A 376 3.31 22.29 -1.30
CA GLU A 376 2.00 22.84 -1.72
C GLU A 376 0.82 22.48 -0.80
N SER A 377 1.09 22.06 0.44
CA SER A 377 0.06 21.83 1.47
C SER A 377 -0.10 23.04 2.39
N GLY A 378 -1.24 23.14 3.06
CA GLY A 378 -1.46 24.11 4.14
C GLY A 378 -0.58 23.89 5.38
N LEU A 379 0.29 22.87 5.36
CA LEU A 379 1.27 22.51 6.38
C LEU A 379 2.70 22.48 5.81
N GLU A 380 2.95 23.19 4.70
CA GLU A 380 4.26 23.28 4.02
C GLU A 380 5.40 23.78 4.92
N ASN A 381 5.09 24.40 6.05
CA ASN A 381 6.06 24.83 7.05
C ASN A 381 6.66 23.66 7.87
N LEU A 382 6.13 22.44 7.74
CA LEU A 382 6.66 21.24 8.37
C LEU A 382 7.73 20.58 7.49
N PRO A 383 8.77 19.97 8.07
CA PRO A 383 9.86 19.38 7.30
C PRO A 383 9.51 18.06 6.59
N GLY A 384 8.40 17.42 6.97
CA GLY A 384 8.09 16.05 6.54
C GLY A 384 8.99 14.99 7.19
N PRO A 385 8.72 13.69 6.97
CA PRO A 385 9.54 12.62 7.49
C PRO A 385 10.83 12.43 6.66
N THR A 386 11.90 12.00 7.33
CA THR A 386 13.16 11.61 6.67
C THR A 386 13.11 10.15 6.22
N GLY A 387 14.04 9.74 5.34
CA GLY A 387 14.11 8.33 4.91
C GLY A 387 14.32 7.32 6.05
N LEU A 388 15.06 7.68 7.10
CA LEU A 388 15.19 6.84 8.30
C LEU A 388 13.87 6.77 9.08
N GLU A 389 13.10 7.85 9.12
CA GLU A 389 11.78 7.81 9.75
C GLU A 389 10.79 6.96 8.96
N ASN A 390 10.91 6.93 7.63
CA ASN A 390 10.10 6.05 6.78
C ASN A 390 10.41 4.58 7.07
N LEU A 391 11.70 4.19 7.08
CA LEU A 391 12.14 2.84 7.44
C LEU A 391 11.68 2.45 8.85
N ARG A 392 11.87 3.33 9.83
CA ARG A 392 11.47 3.11 11.23
C ARG A 392 9.96 2.91 11.34
N THR A 393 9.16 3.76 10.71
CA THR A 393 7.70 3.70 10.83
C THR A 393 7.15 2.40 10.24
N LEU A 394 7.68 1.94 9.10
CA LEU A 394 7.31 0.65 8.52
C LEU A 394 7.74 -0.53 9.43
N ALA A 395 8.99 -0.53 9.91
CA ALA A 395 9.50 -1.59 10.76
C ALA A 395 8.71 -1.70 12.08
N VAL A 396 8.41 -0.55 12.70
CA VAL A 396 7.56 -0.50 13.90
C VAL A 396 6.14 -0.96 13.57
N ALA A 397 5.56 -0.60 12.43
CA ALA A 397 4.24 -1.09 12.04
C ALA A 397 4.21 -2.62 11.91
N ARG A 398 5.21 -3.24 11.27
CA ARG A 398 5.35 -4.70 11.16
C ARG A 398 5.48 -5.38 12.54
N LEU A 399 6.18 -4.76 13.48
CA LEU A 399 6.37 -5.30 14.83
C LEU A 399 5.15 -5.11 15.74
N MET A 400 4.48 -3.95 15.65
CA MET A 400 3.33 -3.62 16.50
C MET A 400 2.03 -4.27 16.02
N LEU A 401 1.84 -4.44 14.71
CA LEU A 401 0.62 -5.00 14.11
C LEU A 401 0.77 -6.51 13.90
N ASP A 402 0.84 -7.25 15.00
CA ASP A 402 1.05 -8.69 15.02
C ASP A 402 -0.08 -9.53 14.38
N ASN A 403 -1.19 -8.89 13.98
CA ASN A 403 -2.36 -9.53 13.40
C ASN A 403 -2.80 -8.97 12.04
N ILE A 404 -2.04 -8.03 11.46
CA ILE A 404 -2.24 -7.57 10.08
C ILE A 404 -1.22 -8.29 9.18
N PRO A 405 -1.67 -9.14 8.24
CA PRO A 405 -0.77 -10.02 7.47
C PRO A 405 0.31 -9.27 6.69
N HIS A 406 -0.07 -8.21 5.98
CA HIS A 406 0.80 -7.54 5.01
C HIS A 406 1.19 -6.12 5.45
N ALA A 407 2.40 -5.71 5.08
CA ALA A 407 2.90 -4.35 5.26
C ALA A 407 3.40 -3.86 3.89
N LYS A 408 2.83 -2.74 3.44
CA LYS A 408 3.06 -2.22 2.08
C LYS A 408 3.98 -1.02 2.08
N ALA A 409 4.99 -1.08 1.23
CA ALA A 409 5.85 0.05 0.87
C ALA A 409 5.26 0.78 -0.34
N PHE A 410 4.46 1.82 -0.09
CA PHE A 410 3.74 2.56 -1.14
C PHE A 410 4.68 3.50 -1.91
N TRP A 411 5.32 2.99 -2.95
CA TRP A 411 6.43 3.65 -3.67
C TRP A 411 6.10 5.04 -4.21
N ILE A 412 4.84 5.29 -4.59
CA ILE A 412 4.37 6.59 -5.12
C ILE A 412 4.59 7.71 -4.12
N MET A 413 4.38 7.41 -2.83
CA MET A 413 4.59 8.37 -1.75
C MET A 413 6.02 8.31 -1.19
N GLN A 414 6.96 7.73 -1.91
CA GLN A 414 8.37 7.78 -1.55
C GLN A 414 9.22 7.72 -2.83
N THR A 415 9.93 6.61 -3.04
CA THR A 415 10.55 6.24 -4.30
C THR A 415 10.59 4.71 -4.37
N LEU A 416 10.73 4.15 -5.58
CA LEU A 416 10.95 2.71 -5.74
C LEU A 416 12.21 2.23 -5.02
N GLY A 417 13.30 3.02 -5.06
CA GLY A 417 14.55 2.69 -4.35
C GLY A 417 14.39 2.67 -2.82
N MET A 418 13.55 3.54 -2.24
CA MET A 418 13.22 3.46 -0.82
C MET A 418 12.35 2.22 -0.53
N SER A 419 11.36 1.92 -1.38
CA SER A 419 10.55 0.71 -1.23
C SER A 419 11.38 -0.58 -1.31
N GLN A 420 12.44 -0.59 -2.11
CA GLN A 420 13.37 -1.72 -2.21
C GLN A 420 14.09 -1.97 -0.88
N LEU A 421 14.63 -0.92 -0.24
CA LEU A 421 15.26 -1.02 1.09
C LEU A 421 14.26 -1.45 2.18
N MET A 422 12.99 -1.08 2.03
CA MET A 422 11.93 -1.41 2.96
C MET A 422 11.59 -2.91 3.02
N LEU A 423 11.96 -3.70 2.01
CA LEU A 423 11.73 -5.14 2.00
C LEU A 423 12.51 -5.87 3.10
N ASP A 424 13.71 -5.37 3.45
CA ASP A 424 14.53 -5.81 4.59
C ASP A 424 14.20 -5.04 5.89
N ALA A 425 13.10 -4.28 5.89
CA ALA A 425 12.61 -3.54 7.06
C ALA A 425 11.16 -3.90 7.41
N GLY A 426 10.65 -5.02 6.90
CA GLY A 426 9.36 -5.58 7.29
C GLY A 426 8.25 -5.48 6.24
N ALA A 427 8.47 -4.79 5.12
CA ALA A 427 7.52 -4.81 4.00
C ALA A 427 7.61 -6.13 3.22
N ASP A 428 6.44 -6.61 2.81
CA ASP A 428 6.26 -7.76 1.93
C ASP A 428 5.53 -7.39 0.64
N ASP A 429 5.08 -6.14 0.49
CA ASP A 429 4.25 -5.70 -0.61
C ASP A 429 4.73 -4.36 -1.19
N LEU A 430 5.07 -4.37 -2.49
CA LEU A 430 5.50 -3.19 -3.25
C LEU A 430 4.33 -2.46 -3.93
N ASP A 431 3.11 -2.73 -3.52
CA ASP A 431 1.88 -2.18 -4.08
C ASP A 431 1.61 -2.62 -5.53
N GLY A 432 1.39 -1.68 -6.46
CA GLY A 432 1.09 -2.00 -7.85
C GLY A 432 1.60 -0.97 -8.84
N THR A 433 1.36 -1.26 -10.12
CA THR A 433 1.85 -0.47 -11.28
C THR A 433 1.13 0.86 -11.49
N VAL A 434 0.66 1.51 -10.43
CA VAL A 434 -0.18 2.72 -10.49
C VAL A 434 0.39 3.69 -11.52
N VAL A 435 -0.34 3.88 -12.63
CA VAL A 435 0.11 4.72 -13.76
C VAL A 435 -0.25 6.18 -13.52
N TRP A 436 -1.36 6.43 -12.79
CA TRP A 436 -1.88 7.76 -12.51
C TRP A 436 -2.39 7.84 -11.07
N TYR A 437 -1.76 8.70 -10.25
CA TYR A 437 -2.16 8.97 -8.87
C TYR A 437 -2.32 10.48 -8.64
N ASP A 438 -3.54 11.00 -8.87
CA ASP A 438 -3.81 12.46 -8.80
C ASP A 438 -4.03 13.01 -7.38
N ILE A 439 -4.00 12.16 -6.35
CA ILE A 439 -4.34 12.57 -4.98
C ILE A 439 -3.27 13.50 -4.39
N THR A 440 -2.01 13.32 -4.79
CA THR A 440 -0.84 14.12 -4.37
C THR A 440 -0.26 14.98 -5.50
N HIS A 441 -1.03 15.26 -6.56
CA HIS A 441 -0.50 16.00 -7.71
C HIS A 441 -0.25 17.48 -7.36
N VAL A 442 1.02 17.87 -7.41
CA VAL A 442 1.57 19.20 -7.14
C VAL A 442 1.92 19.85 -8.48
N GLY A 443 1.59 21.13 -8.65
CA GLY A 443 1.61 21.84 -9.92
C GLY A 443 3.00 21.91 -10.59
N GLY A 444 3.23 21.09 -11.62
CA GLY A 444 4.33 21.27 -12.58
C GLY A 444 5.68 20.67 -12.19
N SER A 445 5.86 20.19 -10.96
CA SER A 445 7.03 19.39 -10.55
C SER A 445 6.68 18.30 -9.53
N GLY A 446 5.51 17.69 -9.69
CA GLY A 446 5.04 16.56 -8.88
C GLY A 446 5.48 15.20 -9.44
N THR A 447 5.52 14.20 -8.56
CA THR A 447 5.92 12.80 -8.72
C THR A 447 5.22 12.05 -9.86
N HIS A 448 5.44 12.43 -11.12
CA HIS A 448 5.12 11.60 -12.27
C HIS A 448 6.11 10.43 -12.29
N GLN A 449 5.78 9.43 -11.48
CA GLN A 449 6.48 8.17 -11.43
C GLN A 449 5.50 7.14 -11.97
N GLU A 450 5.76 6.67 -13.17
CA GLU A 450 5.14 5.45 -13.67
C GLU A 450 6.07 4.31 -13.30
N THR A 451 5.51 3.17 -12.90
CA THR A 451 6.28 1.97 -12.64
C THR A 451 5.60 0.79 -13.33
N THR A 452 6.39 -0.01 -14.02
CA THR A 452 5.90 -1.21 -14.70
C THR A 452 6.00 -2.43 -13.78
N ALA A 453 5.31 -3.51 -14.14
CA ALA A 453 5.46 -4.79 -13.42
C ALA A 453 6.92 -5.29 -13.47
N ALA A 454 7.62 -5.03 -14.58
CA ALA A 454 9.02 -5.38 -14.73
C ALA A 454 9.93 -4.60 -13.77
N ASP A 455 9.65 -3.31 -13.54
CA ASP A 455 10.41 -2.50 -12.59
C ASP A 455 10.24 -3.01 -11.14
N LEU A 456 9.00 -3.35 -10.75
CA LEU A 456 8.71 -3.93 -9.44
C LEU A 456 9.38 -5.29 -9.25
N GLN A 457 9.32 -6.14 -10.28
CA GLN A 457 10.00 -7.44 -10.29
C GLN A 457 11.51 -7.26 -10.15
N HIS A 458 12.10 -6.33 -10.92
CA HIS A 458 13.53 -6.06 -10.88
C HIS A 458 13.97 -5.59 -9.50
N ALA A 459 13.25 -4.62 -8.90
CA ALA A 459 13.54 -4.11 -7.57
C ALA A 459 13.50 -5.22 -6.50
N ALA A 460 12.47 -6.08 -6.54
CA ALA A 460 12.36 -7.21 -5.61
C ALA A 460 13.50 -8.23 -5.78
N VAL A 461 13.83 -8.60 -7.02
CA VAL A 461 14.90 -9.57 -7.32
C VAL A 461 16.26 -9.04 -6.90
N GLU A 462 16.57 -7.77 -7.19
CA GLU A 462 17.84 -7.15 -6.80
C GLU A 462 17.97 -7.05 -5.27
N ALA A 463 16.86 -6.85 -4.54
CA ALA A 463 16.82 -6.92 -3.09
C ALA A 463 16.89 -8.36 -2.53
N GLY A 464 16.99 -9.39 -3.37
CA GLY A 464 17.12 -10.80 -2.95
C GLY A 464 15.78 -11.52 -2.69
N PHE A 465 14.66 -10.93 -3.11
CA PHE A 465 13.31 -11.46 -2.92
C PHE A 465 12.73 -12.08 -4.21
N ILE A 466 11.64 -12.83 -4.04
CA ILE A 466 10.91 -13.51 -5.11
C ILE A 466 9.63 -12.69 -5.38
N PRO A 467 9.52 -12.01 -6.54
CA PRO A 467 8.33 -11.23 -6.85
C PRO A 467 7.14 -12.13 -7.19
N ILE A 468 6.00 -11.90 -6.54
CA ILE A 468 4.74 -12.62 -6.75
C ILE A 468 3.67 -11.61 -7.18
N GLU A 469 3.16 -11.79 -8.40
CA GLU A 469 1.96 -11.08 -8.80
C GLU A 469 0.77 -11.63 -8.02
N ARG A 470 0.00 -10.74 -7.40
CA ARG A 470 -1.22 -11.07 -6.65
C ARG A 470 -2.43 -10.33 -7.19
N ASP A 471 -3.60 -10.85 -6.87
CA ASP A 471 -4.84 -10.10 -6.99
C ASP A 471 -5.04 -9.17 -5.77
N THR A 472 -6.23 -8.58 -5.68
CA THR A 472 -6.63 -7.75 -4.55
C THR A 472 -6.59 -8.52 -3.21
N LEU A 473 -6.95 -9.79 -3.24
CA LEU A 473 -7.12 -10.61 -2.05
C LEU A 473 -5.86 -11.42 -1.70
N TYR A 474 -4.69 -11.04 -2.24
CA TYR A 474 -3.39 -11.70 -2.06
C TYR A 474 -3.32 -13.13 -2.62
N ARG A 475 -4.25 -13.52 -3.50
CA ARG A 475 -4.17 -14.77 -4.25
C ARG A 475 -3.19 -14.62 -5.40
N ARG A 476 -2.37 -15.65 -5.64
CA ARG A 476 -1.38 -15.64 -6.72
C ARG A 476 -2.06 -15.52 -8.08
N VAL A 477 -1.51 -14.64 -8.92
CA VAL A 477 -1.95 -14.43 -10.29
C VAL A 477 -1.02 -15.17 -11.25
N HIS A 478 -1.64 -15.92 -12.16
CA HIS A 478 -0.97 -16.57 -13.28
C HIS A 478 -1.29 -15.78 -14.55
N ARG A 479 -0.27 -15.27 -15.23
CA ARG A 479 -0.41 -14.30 -16.31
C ARG A 479 0.18 -14.80 -17.62
N ASP A 480 -0.56 -14.58 -18.71
CA ASP A 480 -0.11 -14.71 -20.10
C ASP A 480 -0.49 -13.42 -20.85
N GLY A 481 0.48 -12.50 -20.94
CA GLY A 481 0.26 -11.14 -21.46
C GLY A 481 -0.77 -10.37 -20.62
N ALA A 482 -1.83 -9.87 -21.26
CA ALA A 482 -2.91 -9.17 -20.59
C ALA A 482 -3.90 -10.13 -19.88
N LYS A 483 -3.95 -11.40 -20.29
CA LYS A 483 -4.84 -12.39 -19.69
C LYS A 483 -4.24 -12.89 -18.39
N TRP A 484 -5.10 -13.11 -17.40
CA TRP A 484 -4.68 -13.61 -16.10
C TRP A 484 -5.76 -14.49 -15.49
N SER A 485 -5.35 -15.37 -14.57
CA SER A 485 -6.23 -16.23 -13.80
C SER A 485 -5.70 -16.44 -12.39
N ILE A 486 -6.58 -16.90 -11.50
CA ILE A 486 -6.24 -17.34 -10.16
C ILE A 486 -6.54 -18.84 -10.13
N HIS A 487 -5.56 -19.68 -9.76
CA HIS A 487 -5.81 -21.10 -9.59
C HIS A 487 -6.38 -21.34 -8.19
N GLU A 488 -7.58 -21.90 -8.11
CA GLU A 488 -8.14 -22.41 -6.85
C GLU A 488 -7.63 -23.85 -6.65
N GLY A 489 -6.51 -24.03 -5.94
CA GLY A 489 -6.02 -25.38 -5.64
C GLY A 489 -4.66 -25.41 -4.94
N ARG A 490 -4.68 -25.69 -3.63
CA ARG A 490 -3.47 -25.85 -2.76
C ARG A 490 -2.57 -27.04 -3.10
N SER A 491 -2.95 -27.93 -4.02
CA SER A 491 -2.24 -29.20 -4.23
C SER A 491 -0.93 -29.08 -5.02
N GLU A 492 -0.73 -28.00 -5.79
CA GLU A 492 0.52 -27.80 -6.55
C GLU A 492 1.45 -26.73 -5.93
N GLU A 493 0.92 -25.79 -5.14
CA GLU A 493 1.74 -24.75 -4.49
C GLU A 493 2.62 -25.29 -3.36
N ALA A 494 2.14 -26.28 -2.59
CA ALA A 494 2.93 -26.92 -1.53
C ALA A 494 4.20 -27.62 -2.06
N THR A 495 4.19 -28.08 -3.32
CA THR A 495 5.34 -28.72 -3.96
C THR A 495 6.42 -27.73 -4.42
N LEU A 496 6.08 -26.47 -4.68
CA LEU A 496 7.06 -25.43 -4.99
C LEU A 496 7.66 -24.84 -3.70
N ASP A 497 6.83 -24.57 -2.69
CA ASP A 497 7.29 -24.06 -1.39
C ASP A 497 8.21 -25.07 -0.66
N SER A 498 7.92 -26.36 -0.77
CA SER A 498 8.76 -27.42 -0.15
C SER A 498 10.03 -27.73 -0.96
N ALA A 499 10.04 -27.52 -2.28
CA ALA A 499 11.24 -27.70 -3.10
C ALA A 499 12.23 -26.53 -2.96
N GLU A 500 11.73 -25.30 -2.81
CA GLU A 500 12.57 -24.09 -2.64
C GLU A 500 13.07 -23.90 -1.20
N THR A 501 12.34 -24.39 -0.18
CA THR A 501 12.84 -24.42 1.21
C THR A 501 13.86 -25.54 1.46
N ALA A 502 13.88 -26.59 0.62
CA ALA A 502 14.82 -27.71 0.76
C ALA A 502 16.13 -27.54 -0.04
N THR A 503 16.29 -26.46 -0.82
CA THR A 503 17.47 -26.22 -1.67
C THR A 503 18.21 -24.90 -1.38
N GLY A 504 18.12 -24.40 -0.13
CA GLY A 504 18.89 -23.25 0.38
C GLY A 504 19.87 -23.64 1.46
#